data_AF-A0A383TW69-F1
#
_entry.id   AF-A0A383TW69-F1
#
_cell.length_a   1.000
_cell.length_b   1.000
_cell.length_c   1.000
_cell.angle_alpha   90.00
_cell.angle_beta   90.00
_cell.angle_gamma   90.00
#
_symmetry.space_group_name_H-M   'P 1'
#
loop_
_entity.id
_entity.type
_entity.pdbx_description
1 polymer ?
#
loop_
_entity_poly.entity_id
_entity_poly.type
_entity_poly.pdbx_seq_one_letter_code
_entity_poly.pdbx_strand_id
1 'polypeptide(L)'
;MKKLYIKDWLAYQPYTKEGTADIFYMNLANQIQEKLFEIRSQHLILEHLETEDLRDLAVFLTSYFEDFISQTEIFKGFKNLNQDLYGKNLPFFEAENSADDINLDDVQFLVWYFFNLPKQDFLFNPKNESFTQIAQAVFEILDESYEFAPENTALKTYFSIKDEHNFDEVRYFFDKLFTKSFLLKYDTAVDFHFKSQPLMQDSSQAGFQRYKSFRDYYTINQKTKLLGLRSCQWAAAMNGENAEFSKALKNLSENQQYVFRFIELDGKNLKVEHLVSGKIVTLAGDNFTEAKKLPPNALFSAGICRWEGEYVITGILWVNTFDEKIADAYRNEFPSAHLFETEVEIENRKNRLAWEKNYFKQQASHSFFHLADVSSAIDFINDFYAEVEKHHEINQAQVQQMLQQVNLKEKVRNFLIFYNEKEGLEFYFNLPEGLEIENNPFFIEKNGDFLLKLMMSEEISGELFKALKNNFSFDSELNAYNPQDQDFLLRFFKPNRHHQ
;
A
#
# COMPACT_ATOMS: atom_id res chain seq x y z
N MET A 1 -2.21 31.96 17.73
CA MET A 1 -1.30 30.94 17.15
C MET A 1 -0.22 30.60 18.17
N LYS A 2 0.08 29.32 18.42
CA LYS A 2 1.17 28.89 19.31
C LYS A 2 2.37 28.47 18.45
N LYS A 3 3.49 29.18 18.59
CA LYS A 3 4.76 28.87 17.92
C LYS A 3 5.28 27.47 18.30
N LEU A 4 5.93 26.82 17.35
CA LEU A 4 6.76 25.63 17.54
C LEU A 4 8.01 26.00 18.33
N TYR A 5 8.30 25.23 19.38
CA TYR A 5 9.61 25.20 20.03
C TYR A 5 10.39 23.96 19.59
N ILE A 6 11.68 23.91 19.89
CA ILE A 6 12.57 22.84 19.41
C ILE A 6 12.07 21.43 19.77
N LYS A 7 11.47 21.28 20.95
CA LYS A 7 10.86 20.01 21.38
C LYS A 7 9.66 19.62 20.50
N ASP A 8 8.87 20.59 20.08
CA ASP A 8 7.73 20.36 19.19
C ASP A 8 8.23 19.95 17.80
N TRP A 9 9.23 20.66 17.26
CA TRP A 9 9.88 20.32 15.98
C TRP A 9 10.47 18.91 15.97
N LEU A 10 11.26 18.56 16.99
CA LEU A 10 11.88 17.23 17.11
C LEU A 10 10.85 16.10 17.25
N ALA A 11 9.60 16.38 17.64
CA ALA A 11 8.55 15.36 17.64
C ALA A 11 8.12 14.93 16.22
N TYR A 12 8.35 15.79 15.21
CA TYR A 12 8.10 15.47 13.80
C TYR A 12 9.30 14.85 13.10
N GLN A 13 10.50 15.02 13.66
CA GLN A 13 11.75 14.54 13.09
C GLN A 13 11.97 13.04 13.35
N PRO A 14 12.68 12.34 12.45
CA PRO A 14 12.89 10.90 12.56
C PRO A 14 13.98 10.53 13.58
N TYR A 15 14.78 11.51 14.02
CA TYR A 15 15.84 11.38 15.01
C TYR A 15 15.51 12.15 16.29
N THR A 16 16.17 11.80 17.40
CA THR A 16 15.85 12.38 18.73
C THR A 16 16.85 13.42 19.21
N LYS A 17 18.01 13.55 18.56
CA LYS A 17 19.07 14.47 18.97
C LYS A 17 19.02 15.72 18.09
N GLU A 18 18.91 16.88 18.73
CA GLU A 18 19.00 18.18 18.06
C GLU A 18 20.31 18.32 17.27
N GLY A 19 20.16 18.71 16.01
CA GLY A 19 21.21 19.12 15.09
C GLY A 19 21.22 20.63 14.86
N THR A 20 22.28 21.14 14.24
CA THR A 20 22.46 22.58 14.00
C THR A 20 21.46 23.16 13.01
N ALA A 21 20.90 22.34 12.13
CA ALA A 21 19.92 22.75 11.13
C ALA A 21 18.49 22.88 11.71
N ASP A 22 18.18 22.19 12.82
CA ASP A 22 16.81 22.11 13.35
C ASP A 22 16.24 23.48 13.73
N ILE A 23 17.05 24.37 14.28
CA ILE A 23 16.60 25.73 14.64
C ILE A 23 16.18 26.51 13.39
N PHE A 24 16.89 26.33 12.27
CA PHE A 24 16.55 27.00 11.01
C PHE A 24 15.19 26.51 10.51
N TYR A 25 15.02 25.20 10.37
CA TYR A 25 13.77 24.64 9.84
C TYR A 25 12.58 24.83 10.79
N MET A 26 12.79 24.77 12.11
CA MET A 26 11.75 25.13 13.08
C MET A 26 11.28 26.59 12.90
N ASN A 27 12.21 27.52 12.69
CA ASN A 27 11.86 28.93 12.46
C ASN A 27 11.13 29.11 11.12
N LEU A 28 11.55 28.40 10.08
CA LEU A 28 10.89 28.40 8.77
C LEU A 28 9.46 27.85 8.87
N ALA A 29 9.25 26.75 9.60
CA ALA A 29 7.92 26.21 9.87
C ALA A 29 7.02 27.21 10.63
N ASN A 30 7.58 27.96 11.58
CA ASN A 30 6.84 29.03 12.26
C ASN A 30 6.44 30.16 11.29
N GLN A 31 7.30 30.56 10.35
CA GLN A 31 6.98 31.58 9.35
C GLN A 31 5.86 31.12 8.41
N ILE A 32 5.95 29.89 7.91
CA ILE A 32 4.89 29.29 7.09
C ILE A 32 3.58 29.20 7.89
N GLN A 33 3.63 28.78 9.16
CA GLN A 33 2.45 28.73 10.01
C GLN A 33 1.80 30.11 10.20
N GLU A 34 2.61 31.15 10.43
CA GLU A 34 2.15 32.54 10.52
C GLU A 34 1.44 32.96 9.23
N LYS A 35 2.06 32.70 8.07
CA LYS A 35 1.48 33.02 6.76
C LYS A 35 0.15 32.30 6.51
N LEU A 36 0.09 30.99 6.80
CA LEU A 36 -1.14 30.21 6.68
C LEU A 36 -2.25 30.74 7.59
N PHE A 37 -1.90 31.24 8.78
CA PHE A 37 -2.86 31.86 9.70
C PHE A 37 -3.38 33.21 9.17
N GLU A 38 -2.52 34.01 8.55
CA GLU A 38 -2.89 35.31 7.95
C GLU A 38 -3.89 35.15 6.80
N ILE A 39 -3.68 34.17 5.93
CA ILE A 39 -4.56 33.92 4.77
C ILE A 39 -5.76 33.02 5.10
N ARG A 40 -5.84 32.50 6.34
CA ARG A 40 -6.84 31.49 6.74
C ARG A 40 -8.28 31.90 6.42
N SER A 41 -8.66 33.14 6.71
CA SER A 41 -10.04 33.64 6.50
C SER A 41 -10.39 33.86 5.03
N GLN A 42 -9.41 33.80 4.13
CA GLN A 42 -9.58 34.00 2.69
C GLN A 42 -9.86 32.67 1.98
N HIS A 43 -9.57 31.54 2.64
CA HIS A 43 -9.67 30.20 2.07
C HIS A 43 -10.53 29.30 2.95
N LEU A 44 -11.71 28.93 2.45
CA LEU A 44 -12.64 28.04 3.16
C LEU A 44 -11.94 26.74 3.63
N ILE A 45 -11.02 26.22 2.81
CA ILE A 45 -10.27 25.00 3.12
C ILE A 45 -9.39 25.17 4.38
N LEU A 46 -8.75 26.33 4.56
CA LEU A 46 -7.97 26.63 5.77
C LEU A 46 -8.85 27.02 6.95
N GLU A 47 -10.00 27.64 6.71
CA GLU A 47 -10.93 28.04 7.76
C GLU A 47 -11.38 26.83 8.60
N HIS A 48 -11.62 25.69 7.94
CA HIS A 48 -12.06 24.45 8.57
C HIS A 48 -10.95 23.66 9.29
N LEU A 49 -9.68 24.02 9.09
CA LEU A 49 -8.58 23.35 9.77
C LEU A 49 -8.47 23.79 11.23
N GLU A 50 -8.19 22.85 12.12
CA GLU A 50 -7.81 23.20 13.48
C GLU A 50 -6.41 23.86 13.50
N THR A 51 -6.07 24.50 14.62
CA THR A 51 -4.74 25.15 14.73
C THR A 51 -3.60 24.13 14.67
N GLU A 52 -3.87 22.89 15.07
CA GLU A 52 -2.93 21.77 14.99
C GLU A 52 -2.73 21.30 13.54
N ASP A 53 -3.80 21.20 12.75
CA ASP A 53 -3.70 20.84 11.33
C ASP A 53 -2.91 21.88 10.52
N LEU A 54 -3.08 23.17 10.82
CA LEU A 54 -2.29 24.24 10.18
C LEU A 54 -0.81 24.15 10.54
N ARG A 55 -0.49 23.74 11.78
CA ARG A 55 0.89 23.48 12.18
C ARG A 55 1.44 22.27 11.44
N ASP A 56 0.66 21.18 11.35
CA ASP A 56 1.07 19.96 10.64
C ASP A 56 1.35 20.24 9.17
N LEU A 57 0.50 21.04 8.51
CA LEU A 57 0.73 21.49 7.13
C LEU A 57 2.02 22.32 7.02
N ALA A 58 2.25 23.27 7.93
CA ALA A 58 3.46 24.09 7.93
C ALA A 58 4.73 23.24 8.10
N VAL A 59 4.72 22.29 9.03
CA VAL A 59 5.84 21.36 9.26
C VAL A 59 6.03 20.44 8.05
N PHE A 60 4.94 19.94 7.46
CA PHE A 60 4.99 19.08 6.28
C PHE A 60 5.66 19.77 5.08
N LEU A 61 5.25 21.01 4.77
CA LEU A 61 5.84 21.80 3.68
C LEU A 61 7.29 22.22 3.97
N THR A 62 7.60 22.52 5.24
CA THR A 62 9.00 22.77 5.65
C THR A 62 9.87 21.53 5.51
N SER A 63 9.33 20.36 5.83
CA SER A 63 10.06 19.08 5.74
C SER A 63 10.36 18.69 4.29
N TYR A 64 9.50 19.08 3.33
CA TYR A 64 9.79 18.97 1.91
C TYR A 64 11.02 19.81 1.54
N PHE A 65 11.08 21.05 1.99
CA PHE A 65 12.23 21.91 1.75
C PHE A 65 13.51 21.38 2.42
N GLU A 66 13.39 20.82 3.62
CA GLU A 66 14.48 20.14 4.31
C GLU A 66 14.98 18.90 3.55
N ASP A 67 14.09 18.07 3.00
CA ASP A 67 14.42 16.92 2.13
C ASP A 67 15.16 17.38 0.88
N PHE A 68 14.69 18.46 0.25
CA PHE A 68 15.31 19.04 -0.94
C PHE A 68 16.74 19.52 -0.66
N ILE A 69 16.91 20.40 0.33
CA ILE A 69 18.22 20.99 0.67
C ILE A 69 19.18 19.92 1.18
N SER A 70 18.71 18.97 2.00
CA SER A 70 19.56 17.93 2.57
C SER A 70 19.84 16.78 1.62
N GLN A 71 19.16 16.73 0.47
CA GLN A 71 19.26 15.66 -0.53
C GLN A 71 19.02 14.28 0.10
N THR A 72 17.91 14.13 0.82
CA THR A 72 17.47 12.81 1.30
C THR A 72 16.78 11.99 0.22
N GLU A 73 16.55 12.58 -0.96
CA GLU A 73 16.04 11.96 -2.18
C GLU A 73 14.61 11.39 -2.08
N ILE A 74 13.84 11.74 -1.05
CA ILE A 74 12.49 11.18 -0.85
C ILE A 74 11.52 11.73 -1.90
N PHE A 75 11.40 13.06 -2.00
CA PHE A 75 10.48 13.67 -2.97
C PHE A 75 11.01 13.57 -4.40
N LYS A 76 12.34 13.67 -4.59
CA LYS A 76 12.96 13.41 -5.89
C LYS A 76 12.74 11.97 -6.36
N GLY A 77 12.82 11.00 -5.44
CA GLY A 77 12.44 9.60 -5.70
C GLY A 77 10.98 9.46 -6.17
N PHE A 78 10.05 10.17 -5.52
CA PHE A 78 8.65 10.24 -5.98
C PHE A 78 8.54 10.77 -7.42
N LYS A 79 9.19 11.89 -7.73
CA LYS A 79 9.16 12.49 -9.07
C LYS A 79 9.70 11.54 -10.15
N ASN A 80 10.81 10.87 -9.87
CA ASN A 80 11.39 9.87 -10.77
C ASN A 80 10.46 8.69 -11.01
N LEU A 81 9.84 8.16 -9.94
CA LEU A 81 8.87 7.07 -10.07
C LEU A 81 7.63 7.49 -10.87
N ASN A 82 7.17 8.73 -10.71
CA ASN A 82 6.06 9.26 -11.48
C ASN A 82 6.43 9.43 -12.96
N GLN A 83 7.65 9.89 -13.25
CA GLN A 83 8.21 10.00 -14.59
C GLN A 83 8.31 8.65 -15.27
N ASP A 84 8.79 7.63 -14.56
CA ASP A 84 8.89 6.26 -15.07
C ASP A 84 7.51 5.67 -15.40
N LEU A 85 6.48 5.97 -14.60
CA LEU A 85 5.13 5.46 -14.79
C LEU A 85 4.32 6.22 -15.85
N TYR A 86 4.46 7.54 -15.91
CA TYR A 86 3.54 8.42 -16.65
C TYR A 86 4.24 9.35 -17.64
N GLY A 87 5.56 9.35 -17.71
CA GLY A 87 6.31 10.24 -18.61
C GLY A 87 6.32 11.70 -18.18
N LYS A 88 5.89 12.01 -16.95
CA LYS A 88 5.95 13.36 -16.35
C LYS A 88 6.40 13.28 -14.88
N ASN A 89 7.09 14.30 -14.39
CA ASN A 89 7.64 14.29 -13.02
C ASN A 89 6.58 14.47 -11.92
N LEU A 90 5.38 15.00 -12.24
CA LEU A 90 4.35 15.27 -11.25
C LEU A 90 2.94 14.91 -11.80
N PRO A 91 2.04 14.35 -10.99
CA PRO A 91 0.63 14.19 -11.37
C PRO A 91 -0.04 15.55 -11.58
N PHE A 92 -1.04 15.62 -12.48
CA PHE A 92 -1.90 16.80 -12.73
C PHE A 92 -1.25 18.06 -13.33
N PHE A 93 0.05 18.24 -13.18
CA PHE A 93 0.83 19.40 -13.64
C PHE A 93 1.73 19.01 -14.81
N GLU A 94 1.92 19.95 -15.74
CA GLU A 94 2.89 19.83 -16.83
C GLU A 94 4.20 20.41 -16.31
N ALA A 95 5.14 19.57 -15.88
CA ALA A 95 6.39 20.06 -15.31
C ALA A 95 7.29 20.62 -16.42
N GLU A 96 7.42 21.96 -16.50
CA GLU A 96 8.32 22.63 -17.45
C GLU A 96 9.74 22.88 -16.88
N ASN A 97 9.96 22.75 -15.56
CA ASN A 97 11.21 23.18 -14.91
C ASN A 97 12.14 22.03 -14.46
N SER A 98 13.43 22.33 -14.42
CA SER A 98 14.55 21.45 -14.06
C SER A 98 14.42 20.86 -12.66
N ALA A 99 14.97 19.65 -12.47
CA ALA A 99 14.92 18.92 -11.20
C ALA A 99 15.71 19.57 -10.04
N ASP A 100 16.49 20.62 -10.34
CA ASP A 100 17.52 21.19 -9.47
C ASP A 100 17.07 22.44 -8.69
N ASP A 101 15.83 22.90 -8.88
CA ASP A 101 15.27 24.06 -8.18
C ASP A 101 13.96 23.71 -7.45
N ILE A 102 13.64 24.49 -6.42
CA ILE A 102 12.33 24.43 -5.79
C ILE A 102 11.26 24.90 -6.78
N ASN A 103 10.13 24.19 -6.84
CA ASN A 103 9.04 24.49 -7.77
C ASN A 103 7.71 24.76 -7.03
N LEU A 104 6.95 25.74 -7.51
CA LEU A 104 5.59 26.04 -7.06
C LEU A 104 4.64 24.85 -7.23
N ASP A 105 4.73 24.14 -8.37
CA ASP A 105 3.87 22.98 -8.64
C ASP A 105 4.11 21.85 -7.63
N ASP A 106 5.36 21.66 -7.19
CA ASP A 106 5.71 20.68 -6.15
C ASP A 106 5.01 21.04 -4.83
N VAL A 107 5.03 22.32 -4.43
CA VAL A 107 4.34 22.82 -3.24
C VAL A 107 2.82 22.66 -3.38
N GLN A 108 2.24 22.99 -4.53
CA GLN A 108 0.80 22.86 -4.78
C GLN A 108 0.35 21.40 -4.72
N PHE A 109 1.12 20.48 -5.31
CA PHE A 109 0.86 19.06 -5.21
C PHE A 109 0.92 18.56 -3.76
N LEU A 110 1.91 19.00 -2.97
CA LEU A 110 2.04 18.64 -1.57
C LEU A 110 0.87 19.15 -0.72
N VAL A 111 0.38 20.37 -0.99
CA VAL A 111 -0.85 20.89 -0.37
C VAL A 111 -2.04 20.00 -0.74
N TRP A 112 -2.25 19.71 -2.03
CA TRP A 112 -3.31 18.81 -2.48
C TRP A 112 -3.24 17.43 -1.80
N TYR A 113 -2.03 16.86 -1.73
CA TYR A 113 -1.77 15.56 -1.12
C TYR A 113 -2.16 15.56 0.36
N PHE A 114 -1.70 16.55 1.12
CA PHE A 114 -2.03 16.70 2.54
C PHE A 114 -3.56 16.72 2.79
N PHE A 115 -4.30 17.45 1.96
CA PHE A 115 -5.76 17.58 2.13
C PHE A 115 -6.56 16.37 1.65
N ASN A 116 -6.06 15.58 0.70
CA ASN A 116 -6.76 14.39 0.20
C ASN A 116 -6.39 13.12 0.96
N LEU A 117 -5.28 13.11 1.68
CA LEU A 117 -4.81 11.93 2.39
C LEU A 117 -5.81 11.35 3.41
N PRO A 118 -6.47 12.15 4.28
CA PRO A 118 -7.43 11.62 5.24
C PRO A 118 -8.83 11.36 4.63
N LYS A 119 -9.08 11.74 3.37
CA LYS A 119 -10.43 11.71 2.78
C LYS A 119 -10.65 10.46 1.95
N GLN A 120 -11.78 9.80 2.21
CA GLN A 120 -12.24 8.62 1.45
C GLN A 120 -13.52 8.89 0.64
N ASP A 121 -14.23 10.00 0.89
CA ASP A 121 -15.53 10.28 0.25
C ASP A 121 -15.57 11.56 -0.59
N PHE A 122 -14.47 12.32 -0.64
CA PHE A 122 -14.36 13.55 -1.42
C PHE A 122 -12.97 13.71 -2.03
N LEU A 123 -12.91 14.10 -3.31
CA LEU A 123 -11.68 14.41 -4.03
C LEU A 123 -11.60 15.93 -4.25
N PHE A 124 -10.60 16.58 -3.67
CA PHE A 124 -10.32 17.97 -4.05
C PHE A 124 -9.65 18.01 -5.42
N ASN A 125 -10.06 18.96 -6.24
CA ASN A 125 -9.37 19.27 -7.49
C ASN A 125 -7.94 19.79 -7.19
N PRO A 126 -6.88 19.18 -7.75
CA PRO A 126 -5.49 19.62 -7.56
C PRO A 126 -5.22 21.04 -8.08
N LYS A 127 -6.04 21.53 -9.02
CA LYS A 127 -5.99 22.89 -9.57
C LYS A 127 -6.98 23.84 -8.90
N ASN A 128 -7.44 23.52 -7.68
CA ASN A 128 -8.27 24.43 -6.90
C ASN A 128 -7.51 25.74 -6.64
N GLU A 129 -8.15 26.87 -6.89
CA GLU A 129 -7.54 28.20 -6.75
C GLU A 129 -6.98 28.46 -5.35
N SER A 130 -7.64 27.95 -4.29
CA SER A 130 -7.11 28.07 -2.93
C SER A 130 -5.80 27.31 -2.75
N PHE A 131 -5.63 26.14 -3.38
CA PHE A 131 -4.36 25.41 -3.32
C PHE A 131 -3.24 26.16 -4.04
N THR A 132 -3.54 26.77 -5.20
CA THR A 132 -2.57 27.63 -5.90
C THR A 132 -2.16 28.83 -5.05
N GLN A 133 -3.11 29.54 -4.43
CA GLN A 133 -2.79 30.71 -3.59
C GLN A 133 -2.02 30.34 -2.31
N ILE A 134 -2.37 29.21 -1.68
CA ILE A 134 -1.61 28.67 -0.54
C ILE A 134 -0.19 28.29 -0.96
N ALA A 135 -0.05 27.58 -2.08
CA ALA A 135 1.25 27.16 -2.59
C ALA A 135 2.13 28.36 -2.91
N GLN A 136 1.58 29.40 -3.54
CA GLN A 136 2.31 30.63 -3.85
C GLN A 136 2.82 31.32 -2.58
N ALA A 137 1.96 31.46 -1.56
CA ALA A 137 2.32 32.09 -0.30
C ALA A 137 3.42 31.32 0.45
N VAL A 138 3.45 29.99 0.34
CA VAL A 138 4.50 29.17 0.95
C VAL A 138 5.77 29.18 0.10
N PHE A 139 5.64 29.06 -1.22
CA PHE A 139 6.76 29.06 -2.16
C PHE A 139 7.61 30.32 -2.02
N GLU A 140 7.01 31.51 -1.90
CA GLU A 140 7.72 32.77 -1.67
C GLU A 140 8.65 32.71 -0.45
N ILE A 141 8.18 32.12 0.66
CA ILE A 141 8.97 31.98 1.90
C ILE A 141 10.13 31.00 1.69
N LEU A 142 9.88 29.89 0.97
CA LEU A 142 10.89 28.87 0.71
C LEU A 142 11.97 29.38 -0.26
N ASP A 143 11.57 30.10 -1.31
CA ASP A 143 12.46 30.72 -2.29
C ASP A 143 13.39 31.76 -1.63
N GLU A 144 12.84 32.65 -0.79
CA GLU A 144 13.64 33.59 0.00
C GLU A 144 14.65 32.91 0.95
N SER A 145 14.31 31.71 1.41
CA SER A 145 15.14 30.92 2.35
C SER A 145 16.19 30.06 1.64
N TYR A 146 16.07 29.87 0.32
CA TYR A 146 16.82 28.89 -0.47
C TYR A 146 18.33 29.02 -0.35
N GLU A 147 18.86 30.23 -0.54
CA GLU A 147 20.29 30.50 -0.55
C GLU A 147 20.98 30.29 0.82
N PHE A 148 20.21 30.27 1.91
CA PHE A 148 20.73 30.27 3.28
C PHE A 148 20.43 28.98 4.06
N ALA A 149 19.64 28.08 3.48
CA ALA A 149 19.19 26.87 4.16
C ALA A 149 20.36 25.90 4.42
N PRO A 150 20.59 25.48 5.67
CA PRO A 150 21.68 24.55 5.99
C PRO A 150 21.27 23.10 5.73
N GLU A 151 22.18 22.31 5.14
CA GLU A 151 21.98 20.86 5.01
C GLU A 151 21.80 20.17 6.37
N ASN A 152 20.79 19.31 6.47
CA ASN A 152 20.61 18.45 7.64
C ASN A 152 21.30 17.09 7.45
N THR A 153 22.58 17.03 7.81
CA THR A 153 23.38 15.79 7.73
C THR A 153 22.84 14.66 8.62
N ALA A 154 22.16 14.97 9.73
CA ALA A 154 21.54 13.96 10.59
C ALA A 154 20.35 13.29 9.89
N LEU A 155 19.52 14.09 9.21
CA LEU A 155 18.42 13.59 8.39
C LEU A 155 18.94 12.74 7.22
N LYS A 156 19.95 13.22 6.49
CA LYS A 156 20.60 12.48 5.39
C LYS A 156 21.16 11.14 5.86
N THR A 157 21.86 11.13 7.00
CA THR A 157 22.38 9.90 7.60
C THR A 157 21.28 8.96 8.08
N TYR A 158 20.14 9.50 8.53
CA TYR A 158 19.01 8.69 8.96
C TYR A 158 18.43 7.87 7.81
N PHE A 159 18.32 8.48 6.61
CA PHE A 159 17.80 7.83 5.40
C PHE A 159 18.89 7.24 4.50
N SER A 160 20.02 6.81 5.06
CA SER A 160 21.00 5.99 4.34
C SER A 160 20.94 4.50 4.74
N ILE A 161 21.44 3.67 3.83
CA ILE A 161 21.70 2.24 4.00
C ILE A 161 23.23 2.11 4.11
N LYS A 162 23.74 1.39 5.12
CA LYS A 162 25.20 1.29 5.32
C LYS A 162 25.77 0.08 4.60
N ASP A 163 25.03 -1.03 4.61
CA ASP A 163 25.35 -2.27 3.92
C ASP A 163 24.13 -2.74 3.10
N GLU A 164 24.25 -2.59 1.79
CA GLU A 164 23.21 -2.93 0.81
C GLU A 164 22.92 -4.42 0.72
N HIS A 165 23.88 -5.28 1.11
CA HIS A 165 23.70 -6.74 1.10
C HIS A 165 23.15 -7.27 2.42
N ASN A 166 23.17 -6.47 3.49
CA ASN A 166 22.57 -6.82 4.76
C ASN A 166 21.06 -6.58 4.73
N PHE A 167 20.30 -7.65 4.54
CA PHE A 167 18.84 -7.57 4.46
C PHE A 167 18.19 -6.95 5.71
N ASP A 168 18.75 -7.11 6.92
CA ASP A 168 18.19 -6.45 8.11
C ASP A 168 18.36 -4.93 8.07
N GLU A 169 19.45 -4.42 7.49
CA GLU A 169 19.63 -2.98 7.27
C GLU A 169 18.66 -2.44 6.21
N VAL A 170 18.50 -3.18 5.11
CA VAL A 170 17.53 -2.84 4.04
C VAL A 170 16.10 -2.84 4.59
N ARG A 171 15.73 -3.86 5.36
CA ARG A 171 14.41 -3.96 6.03
C ARG A 171 14.21 -2.82 7.02
N TYR A 172 15.23 -2.47 7.81
CA TYR A 172 15.15 -1.33 8.71
C TYR A 172 15.00 -0.01 7.95
N PHE A 173 15.62 0.12 6.77
CA PHE A 173 15.41 1.26 5.91
C PHE A 173 13.96 1.36 5.40
N PHE A 174 13.32 0.27 5.00
CA PHE A 174 11.89 0.26 4.64
C PHE A 174 11.01 0.77 5.78
N ASP A 175 11.28 0.30 7.01
CA ASP A 175 10.57 0.76 8.21
C ASP A 175 10.75 2.26 8.44
N LYS A 176 11.98 2.77 8.37
CA LYS A 176 12.26 4.22 8.47
C LYS A 176 11.50 5.01 7.41
N LEU A 177 11.57 4.57 6.15
CA LEU A 177 10.94 5.25 5.03
C LEU A 177 9.42 5.35 5.21
N PHE A 178 8.74 4.26 5.56
CA PHE A 178 7.29 4.25 5.71
C PHE A 178 6.79 4.86 7.01
N THR A 179 7.55 4.76 8.10
CA THR A 179 7.05 5.19 9.41
C THR A 179 7.58 6.55 9.85
N LYS A 180 8.60 7.09 9.17
CA LYS A 180 9.33 8.29 9.62
C LYS A 180 9.65 9.32 8.53
N SER A 181 9.50 9.01 7.24
CA SER A 181 9.67 10.04 6.20
C SER A 181 8.57 11.09 6.28
N PHE A 182 8.89 12.35 5.95
CA PHE A 182 7.90 13.42 5.99
C PHE A 182 6.72 13.14 5.04
N LEU A 183 7.03 12.56 3.86
CA LEU A 183 6.08 12.32 2.78
C LEU A 183 5.11 11.17 3.09
N LEU A 184 5.62 10.07 3.65
CA LEU A 184 4.83 8.83 3.82
C LEU A 184 4.30 8.62 5.23
N LYS A 185 4.82 9.31 6.26
CA LYS A 185 4.37 9.08 7.65
C LYS A 185 2.87 9.35 7.86
N TYR A 186 2.31 10.33 7.15
CA TYR A 186 0.88 10.65 7.25
C TYR A 186 0.00 9.60 6.54
N ASP A 187 0.58 8.78 5.66
CA ASP A 187 -0.07 7.69 4.94
C ASP A 187 0.15 6.37 5.69
N THR A 188 1.35 5.81 5.54
CA THR A 188 1.68 4.47 5.98
C THR A 188 1.90 4.36 7.50
N ALA A 189 2.41 5.40 8.18
CA ALA A 189 2.58 5.30 9.64
C ALA A 189 1.24 5.41 10.38
N VAL A 190 0.33 6.25 9.89
CA VAL A 190 -1.02 6.39 10.43
C VAL A 190 -1.80 5.09 10.24
N ASP A 191 -1.82 4.53 9.03
CA ASP A 191 -2.47 3.25 8.75
C ASP A 191 -1.85 2.10 9.56
N PHE A 192 -0.52 2.05 9.68
CA PHE A 192 0.16 1.09 10.55
C PHE A 192 -0.27 1.23 12.02
N HIS A 193 -0.38 2.46 12.55
CA HIS A 193 -0.80 2.70 13.93
C HIS A 193 -2.21 2.13 14.18
N PHE A 194 -3.16 2.43 13.31
CA PHE A 194 -4.53 1.92 13.43
C PHE A 194 -4.58 0.39 13.36
N LYS A 195 -3.90 -0.22 12.39
CA LYS A 195 -3.90 -1.68 12.21
C LYS A 195 -3.14 -2.43 13.31
N SER A 196 -2.13 -1.81 13.91
CA SER A 196 -1.32 -2.44 14.97
C SER A 196 -1.87 -2.22 16.38
N GLN A 197 -2.81 -1.29 16.58
CA GLN A 197 -3.38 -0.98 17.90
C GLN A 197 -3.94 -2.22 18.63
N PRO A 198 -4.72 -3.13 17.99
CA PRO A 198 -5.22 -4.33 18.67
C PRO A 198 -4.09 -5.27 19.13
N LEU A 199 -2.97 -5.31 18.40
CA LEU A 199 -1.82 -6.16 18.74
C LEU A 199 -1.05 -5.61 19.95
N MET A 200 -1.02 -4.28 20.11
CA MET A 200 -0.35 -3.63 21.25
C MET A 200 -1.12 -3.77 22.57
N GLN A 201 -2.41 -4.10 22.53
CA GLN A 201 -3.21 -4.33 23.75
C GLN A 201 -2.80 -5.61 24.49
N ASP A 202 -2.19 -6.56 23.78
CA ASP A 202 -1.61 -7.76 24.38
C ASP A 202 -0.16 -7.50 24.82
N SER A 203 0.03 -7.25 26.11
CA SER A 203 1.34 -7.00 26.73
C SER A 203 2.17 -8.27 26.96
N SER A 204 1.68 -9.45 26.56
CA SER A 204 2.43 -10.69 26.63
C SER A 204 3.59 -10.72 25.63
N GLN A 205 4.53 -11.64 25.84
CA GLN A 205 5.60 -11.90 24.88
C GLN A 205 5.05 -12.30 23.51
N ALA A 206 3.94 -13.05 23.47
CA ALA A 206 3.29 -13.45 22.22
C ALA A 206 2.67 -12.25 21.49
N GLY A 207 2.05 -11.32 22.23
CA GLY A 207 1.55 -10.06 21.68
C GLY A 207 2.65 -9.21 21.05
N PHE A 208 3.79 -9.08 21.74
CA PHE A 208 4.95 -8.37 21.22
C PHE A 208 5.53 -9.02 19.94
N GLN A 209 5.58 -10.35 19.86
CA GLN A 209 6.05 -11.06 18.65
C GLN A 209 5.07 -10.92 17.49
N ARG A 210 3.76 -10.93 17.76
CA ARG A 210 2.73 -10.60 16.76
C ARG A 210 2.91 -9.18 16.22
N TYR A 211 3.11 -8.21 17.11
CA TYR A 211 3.34 -6.83 16.71
C TYR A 211 4.57 -6.68 15.83
N LYS A 212 5.70 -7.29 16.20
CA LYS A 212 6.93 -7.26 15.38
C LYS A 212 6.73 -7.91 14.01
N SER A 213 6.17 -9.12 13.99
CA SER A 213 5.92 -9.84 12.73
C SER A 213 4.97 -9.06 11.82
N PHE A 214 3.94 -8.42 12.39
CA PHE A 214 3.05 -7.54 11.66
C PHE A 214 3.77 -6.31 11.09
N ARG A 215 4.69 -5.70 11.84
CA ARG A 215 5.49 -4.57 11.36
C ARG A 215 6.37 -4.95 10.18
N ASP A 216 7.02 -6.11 10.24
CA ASP A 216 7.85 -6.62 9.13
C ASP A 216 7.01 -6.98 7.89
N TYR A 217 5.84 -7.59 8.10
CA TYR A 217 4.89 -7.84 7.02
C TYR A 217 4.42 -6.53 6.39
N TYR A 218 3.98 -5.58 7.21
CA TYR A 218 3.43 -4.30 6.78
C TYR A 218 4.45 -3.49 5.98
N THR A 219 5.65 -3.28 6.52
CA THR A 219 6.66 -2.42 5.89
C THR A 219 7.18 -2.97 4.56
N ILE A 220 7.14 -4.28 4.35
CA ILE A 220 7.56 -4.91 3.07
C ILE A 220 6.42 -4.95 2.06
N ASN A 221 5.17 -5.17 2.49
CA ASN A 221 4.05 -5.43 1.58
C ASN A 221 3.14 -4.25 1.32
N GLN A 222 3.01 -3.34 2.28
CA GLN A 222 2.09 -2.21 2.15
C GLN A 222 2.47 -1.38 0.93
N LYS A 223 1.45 -0.95 0.18
CA LYS A 223 1.60 0.02 -0.89
C LYS A 223 1.21 1.42 -0.41
N THR A 224 1.99 2.42 -0.79
CA THR A 224 1.72 3.84 -0.53
C THR A 224 0.58 4.33 -1.41
N LYS A 225 -0.23 5.27 -0.93
CA LYS A 225 -1.22 5.98 -1.75
C LYS A 225 -0.53 6.69 -2.93
N LEU A 226 0.62 7.31 -2.69
CA LEU A 226 1.45 7.80 -3.79
C LEU A 226 1.92 6.61 -4.65
N LEU A 227 1.41 6.53 -5.88
CA LEU A 227 1.78 5.56 -6.93
C LEU A 227 1.46 4.08 -6.67
N GLY A 228 0.91 3.71 -5.51
CA GLY A 228 0.59 2.31 -5.21
C GLY A 228 1.82 1.41 -5.14
N LEU A 229 2.94 1.92 -4.60
CA LEU A 229 4.24 1.26 -4.62
C LEU A 229 4.68 0.77 -3.24
N ARG A 230 5.41 -0.34 -3.21
CA ARG A 230 6.00 -0.91 -1.98
C ARG A 230 7.30 -0.18 -1.61
N SER A 231 7.70 -0.34 -0.35
CA SER A 231 8.94 0.27 0.19
C SER A 231 10.19 -0.07 -0.62
N CYS A 232 10.28 -1.27 -1.18
CA CYS A 232 11.40 -1.68 -2.03
C CYS A 232 11.49 -0.87 -3.33
N GLN A 233 10.36 -0.49 -3.93
CA GLN A 233 10.33 0.33 -5.16
C GLN A 233 10.73 1.77 -4.86
N TRP A 234 10.28 2.32 -3.73
CA TRP A 234 10.75 3.62 -3.26
C TRP A 234 12.24 3.63 -2.92
N ALA A 235 12.72 2.62 -2.20
CA ALA A 235 14.13 2.47 -1.88
C ALA A 235 14.98 2.38 -3.15
N ALA A 236 14.51 1.68 -4.18
CA ALA A 236 15.20 1.57 -5.45
C ALA A 236 15.29 2.90 -6.21
N ALA A 237 14.30 3.79 -6.05
CA ALA A 237 14.30 5.12 -6.63
C ALA A 237 15.23 6.08 -5.87
N MET A 238 15.31 5.95 -4.55
CA MET A 238 16.21 6.76 -3.70
C MET A 238 17.68 6.36 -3.83
N ASN A 239 17.96 5.08 -4.12
CA ASN A 239 19.32 4.52 -4.21
C ASN A 239 19.68 4.10 -5.65
N GLY A 240 19.15 4.82 -6.65
CA GLY A 240 19.24 4.43 -8.06
C GLY A 240 20.64 4.44 -8.69
N GLU A 241 21.64 5.02 -8.03
CA GLU A 241 23.02 5.08 -8.53
C GLU A 241 23.68 3.69 -8.62
N ASN A 242 23.34 2.78 -7.69
CA ASN A 242 23.77 1.39 -7.77
C ASN A 242 22.74 0.55 -8.53
N ALA A 243 23.03 0.26 -9.80
CA ALA A 243 22.14 -0.49 -10.68
C ALA A 243 21.89 -1.93 -10.20
N GLU A 244 22.88 -2.60 -9.60
CA GLU A 244 22.72 -3.97 -9.09
C GLU A 244 21.82 -4.00 -7.86
N PHE A 245 22.05 -3.09 -6.90
CA PHE A 245 21.23 -2.97 -5.71
C PHE A 245 19.79 -2.51 -6.02
N SER A 246 19.63 -1.52 -6.91
CA SER A 246 18.30 -1.08 -7.38
C SER A 246 17.53 -2.24 -8.03
N LYS A 247 18.22 -3.11 -8.79
CA LYS A 247 17.62 -4.33 -9.35
C LYS A 247 17.26 -5.35 -8.27
N ALA A 248 18.11 -5.54 -7.25
CA ALA A 248 17.82 -6.43 -6.12
C ALA A 248 16.55 -5.97 -5.37
N LEU A 249 16.44 -4.68 -5.07
CA LEU A 249 15.27 -4.05 -4.45
C LEU A 249 13.99 -4.24 -5.28
N LYS A 250 14.04 -3.97 -6.59
CA LYS A 250 12.89 -4.16 -7.50
C LYS A 250 12.42 -5.62 -7.58
N ASN A 251 13.33 -6.57 -7.39
CA ASN A 251 13.03 -8.01 -7.43
C ASN A 251 12.67 -8.62 -6.07
N LEU A 252 12.68 -7.83 -4.99
CA LEU A 252 12.26 -8.29 -3.67
C LEU A 252 10.80 -8.79 -3.72
N SER A 253 10.56 -10.03 -3.31
CA SER A 253 9.20 -10.58 -3.28
C SER A 253 8.35 -9.93 -2.16
N GLU A 254 7.06 -10.23 -2.14
CA GLU A 254 6.26 -9.98 -0.95
C GLU A 254 6.75 -10.82 0.22
N ASN A 255 6.57 -10.29 1.42
CA ASN A 255 6.71 -11.01 2.67
C ASN A 255 5.49 -11.89 2.87
N GLN A 256 5.70 -13.17 3.08
CA GLN A 256 4.62 -14.11 3.29
C GLN A 256 4.88 -14.95 4.55
N GLN A 257 3.85 -15.11 5.37
CA GLN A 257 3.92 -15.81 6.64
C GLN A 257 3.54 -17.28 6.45
N TYR A 258 4.42 -18.17 6.91
CA TYR A 258 4.21 -19.61 6.81
C TYR A 258 4.57 -20.35 8.09
N VAL A 259 4.25 -21.64 8.09
CA VAL A 259 4.72 -22.59 9.10
C VAL A 259 5.62 -23.62 8.43
N PHE A 260 6.76 -23.85 9.08
CA PHE A 260 7.81 -24.73 8.61
C PHE A 260 8.10 -25.81 9.64
N ARG A 261 8.45 -27.01 9.16
CA ARG A 261 9.12 -28.03 9.96
C ARG A 261 10.62 -27.99 9.72
N PHE A 262 11.38 -27.81 10.78
CA PHE A 262 12.84 -27.80 10.74
C PHE A 262 13.41 -29.20 10.49
N ILE A 263 14.30 -29.33 9.50
CA ILE A 263 14.96 -30.59 9.15
C ILE A 263 16.40 -30.57 9.66
N GLU A 264 17.22 -29.65 9.16
CA GLU A 264 18.65 -29.54 9.50
C GLU A 264 19.18 -28.13 9.28
N LEU A 265 20.30 -27.82 9.93
CA LEU A 265 21.09 -26.61 9.71
C LEU A 265 22.33 -26.98 8.88
N ASP A 266 22.41 -26.49 7.65
CA ASP A 266 23.56 -26.67 6.76
C ASP A 266 24.40 -25.39 6.73
N GLY A 267 25.49 -25.40 7.51
CA GLY A 267 26.30 -24.22 7.75
C GLY A 267 25.50 -23.12 8.46
N LYS A 268 25.04 -22.15 7.68
CA LYS A 268 24.17 -21.06 8.15
C LYS A 268 22.72 -21.18 7.65
N ASN A 269 22.46 -22.06 6.70
CA ASN A 269 21.17 -22.15 6.03
C ASN A 269 20.28 -23.20 6.69
N LEU A 270 19.00 -22.89 6.81
CA LEU A 270 18.00 -23.80 7.35
C LEU A 270 17.37 -24.58 6.20
N LYS A 271 17.44 -25.91 6.27
CA LYS A 271 16.63 -26.77 5.43
C LYS A 271 15.34 -27.08 6.16
N VAL A 272 14.22 -26.77 5.53
CA VAL A 272 12.90 -26.84 6.15
C VAL A 272 11.88 -27.43 5.18
N GLU A 273 10.83 -28.04 5.72
CA GLU A 273 9.64 -28.40 4.97
C GLU A 273 8.58 -27.32 5.18
N HIS A 274 8.06 -26.76 4.08
CA HIS A 274 6.88 -25.90 4.11
C HIS A 274 5.64 -26.78 4.32
N LEU A 275 4.96 -26.63 5.46
CA LEU A 275 3.92 -27.60 5.86
C LEU A 275 2.75 -27.69 4.88
N VAL A 276 2.33 -26.58 4.28
CA VAL A 276 1.16 -26.57 3.38
C VAL A 276 1.48 -27.29 2.06
N SER A 277 2.64 -27.04 1.46
CA SER A 277 2.98 -27.65 0.16
C SER A 277 3.78 -28.95 0.26
N GLY A 278 4.28 -29.30 1.45
CA GLY A 278 5.19 -30.43 1.67
C GLY A 278 6.57 -30.27 1.00
N LYS A 279 6.84 -29.12 0.38
CA LYS A 279 8.09 -28.88 -0.34
C LYS A 279 9.23 -28.59 0.64
N ILE A 280 10.38 -29.18 0.36
CA ILE A 280 11.62 -28.90 1.08
C ILE A 280 12.28 -27.67 0.45
N VAL A 281 12.57 -26.66 1.26
CA VAL A 281 13.14 -25.38 0.84
C VAL A 281 14.29 -24.99 1.76
N THR A 282 15.18 -24.14 1.24
CA THR A 282 16.33 -23.61 1.97
C THR A 282 16.07 -22.15 2.31
N LEU A 283 16.18 -21.80 3.58
CA LEU A 283 16.11 -20.43 4.09
C LEU A 283 17.50 -19.98 4.54
N ALA A 284 17.91 -18.77 4.19
CA ALA A 284 19.10 -18.13 4.72
C ALA A 284 18.92 -17.91 6.23
N GLY A 285 19.88 -18.35 7.04
CA GLY A 285 19.82 -18.23 8.50
C GLY A 285 20.70 -17.13 9.08
N ASP A 286 21.31 -16.28 8.25
CA ASP A 286 22.18 -15.20 8.72
C ASP A 286 21.51 -14.27 9.74
N ASN A 287 20.21 -14.01 9.59
CA ASN A 287 19.43 -13.19 10.52
C ASN A 287 18.56 -13.99 11.50
N PHE A 288 18.70 -15.32 11.54
CA PHE A 288 18.04 -16.17 12.53
C PHE A 288 19.04 -16.82 13.49
N THR A 289 19.53 -16.01 14.43
CA THR A 289 20.59 -16.41 15.38
C THR A 289 20.22 -17.60 16.28
N GLU A 290 18.92 -17.85 16.52
CA GLU A 290 18.46 -18.97 17.35
C GLU A 290 18.27 -20.27 16.57
N ALA A 291 18.50 -20.30 15.24
CA ALA A 291 18.40 -21.49 14.41
C ALA A 291 19.21 -22.67 14.97
N LYS A 292 20.38 -22.39 15.55
CA LYS A 292 21.27 -23.39 16.17
C LYS A 292 20.67 -24.09 17.40
N LYS A 293 19.62 -23.51 17.99
CA LYS A 293 18.95 -24.03 19.19
C LYS A 293 17.67 -24.80 18.86
N LEU A 294 17.27 -24.85 17.59
CA LEU A 294 16.05 -25.56 17.18
C LEU A 294 16.22 -27.07 17.39
N PRO A 295 15.28 -27.73 18.09
CA PRO A 295 15.29 -29.19 18.14
C PRO A 295 14.94 -29.78 16.77
N PRO A 296 15.43 -30.99 16.43
CA PRO A 296 15.00 -31.68 15.21
C PRO A 296 13.48 -31.78 15.12
N ASN A 297 12.91 -31.56 13.93
CA ASN A 297 11.47 -31.52 13.67
C ASN A 297 10.70 -30.37 14.36
N ALA A 298 11.36 -29.37 14.93
CA ALA A 298 10.66 -28.19 15.47
C ALA A 298 9.72 -27.58 14.42
N LEU A 299 8.54 -27.14 14.87
CA LEU A 299 7.64 -26.33 14.06
C LEU A 299 7.90 -24.86 14.39
N PHE A 300 7.95 -24.01 13.37
CA PHE A 300 8.03 -22.58 13.61
C PHE A 300 7.25 -21.81 12.55
N SER A 301 6.70 -20.67 12.97
CA SER A 301 6.07 -19.74 12.05
C SER A 301 6.98 -18.54 11.80
N ALA A 302 7.22 -18.26 10.52
CA ALA A 302 8.09 -17.18 10.09
C ALA A 302 7.54 -16.48 8.84
N GLY A 303 7.79 -15.18 8.77
CA GLY A 303 7.69 -14.41 7.53
C GLY A 303 8.93 -14.65 6.69
N ILE A 304 8.76 -14.81 5.38
CA ILE A 304 9.85 -14.97 4.42
C ILE A 304 9.63 -14.09 3.20
N CYS A 305 10.74 -13.68 2.57
CA CYS A 305 10.73 -13.08 1.24
C CYS A 305 11.95 -13.54 0.44
N ARG A 306 11.89 -13.36 -0.88
CA ARG A 306 13.02 -13.62 -1.77
C ARG A 306 13.87 -12.36 -1.91
N TRP A 307 15.14 -12.44 -1.52
CA TRP A 307 16.13 -11.38 -1.56
C TRP A 307 17.42 -11.91 -2.19
N GLU A 308 17.96 -11.20 -3.18
CA GLU A 308 19.19 -11.58 -3.92
C GLU A 308 19.24 -13.06 -4.39
N GLY A 309 18.07 -13.62 -4.70
CA GLY A 309 17.93 -15.00 -5.19
C GLY A 309 17.67 -16.05 -4.10
N GLU A 310 17.83 -15.70 -2.83
CA GLU A 310 17.64 -16.57 -1.66
C GLU A 310 16.33 -16.26 -0.91
N TYR A 311 15.83 -17.21 -0.12
CA TYR A 311 14.74 -16.97 0.80
C TYR A 311 15.28 -16.55 2.16
N VAL A 312 14.99 -15.31 2.58
CA VAL A 312 15.42 -14.75 3.86
C VAL A 312 14.24 -14.71 4.84
N ILE A 313 14.53 -14.87 6.14
CA ILE A 313 13.54 -14.78 7.21
C ILE A 313 13.33 -13.31 7.58
N THR A 314 12.10 -12.81 7.59
CA THR A 314 11.83 -11.41 7.97
C THR A 314 11.47 -11.26 9.44
N GLY A 315 10.96 -12.33 10.07
CA GLY A 315 10.52 -12.34 11.45
C GLY A 315 9.98 -13.70 11.86
N ILE A 316 10.08 -14.03 13.15
CA ILE A 316 9.64 -15.30 13.72
C ILE A 316 8.55 -15.03 14.76
N LEU A 317 7.41 -15.67 14.55
CA LEU A 317 6.24 -15.47 15.37
C LEU A 317 6.24 -16.41 16.59
N TRP A 318 6.53 -17.70 16.35
CA TRP A 318 6.61 -18.71 17.39
C TRP A 318 7.45 -19.91 16.94
N VAL A 319 7.96 -20.66 17.90
CA VAL A 319 8.69 -21.92 17.72
C VAL A 319 8.13 -22.92 18.74
N ASN A 320 7.81 -24.13 18.30
CA ASN A 320 7.30 -25.23 19.12
C ASN A 320 8.04 -26.53 18.80
N THR A 321 8.05 -27.46 19.76
CA THR A 321 8.38 -28.86 19.46
C THR A 321 7.34 -29.44 18.50
N PHE A 322 7.72 -30.49 17.76
CA PHE A 322 6.78 -31.14 16.84
C PHE A 322 5.50 -31.61 17.54
N ASP A 323 4.35 -31.24 16.99
CA ASP A 323 3.04 -31.71 17.39
C ASP A 323 2.22 -31.98 16.11
N GLU A 324 1.77 -33.22 15.95
CA GLU A 324 1.05 -33.66 14.73
C GLU A 324 -0.26 -32.89 14.55
N LYS A 325 -0.97 -32.54 15.63
CA LYS A 325 -2.23 -31.79 15.53
C LYS A 325 -2.01 -30.38 15.04
N ILE A 326 -0.93 -29.74 15.49
CA ILE A 326 -0.54 -28.41 14.98
C ILE A 326 -0.15 -28.54 13.50
N ALA A 327 0.67 -29.53 13.15
CA ALA A 327 1.08 -29.75 11.76
C ALA A 327 -0.12 -30.00 10.83
N ASP A 328 -1.05 -30.86 11.23
CA ASP A 328 -2.27 -31.17 10.46
C ASP A 328 -3.19 -29.96 10.34
N ALA A 329 -3.31 -29.12 11.37
CA ALA A 329 -4.09 -27.88 11.28
C ALA A 329 -3.55 -26.96 10.18
N TYR A 330 -2.22 -26.80 10.10
CA TYR A 330 -1.57 -25.94 9.09
C TYR A 330 -1.54 -26.57 7.70
N ARG A 331 -1.35 -27.90 7.58
CA ARG A 331 -1.46 -28.60 6.28
C ARG A 331 -2.82 -28.38 5.62
N ASN A 332 -3.86 -28.21 6.42
CA ASN A 332 -5.24 -28.03 5.98
C ASN A 332 -5.68 -26.55 5.95
N GLU A 333 -4.79 -25.59 6.26
CA GLU A 333 -5.07 -24.15 6.19
C GLU A 333 -4.87 -23.63 4.75
N PHE A 334 -5.90 -23.03 4.14
CA PHE A 334 -5.86 -22.48 2.77
C PHE A 334 -6.06 -20.96 2.81
N PRO A 335 -5.06 -20.17 2.36
CA PRO A 335 -4.98 -19.70 0.96
C PRO A 335 -3.56 -19.71 0.34
N SER A 336 -2.59 -20.42 0.93
CA SER A 336 -1.15 -20.16 0.66
C SER A 336 -0.43 -21.21 -0.20
N ALA A 337 -1.17 -22.04 -0.95
CA ALA A 337 -0.63 -23.14 -1.76
C ALA A 337 0.22 -22.69 -2.98
N HIS A 338 0.24 -21.40 -3.29
CA HIS A 338 0.92 -20.87 -4.47
C HIS A 338 2.41 -20.52 -4.24
N LEU A 339 2.92 -20.63 -3.01
CA LEU A 339 4.36 -20.43 -2.79
C LEU A 339 5.14 -21.70 -3.13
N PHE A 340 6.27 -21.49 -3.81
CA PHE A 340 7.14 -22.55 -4.34
C PHE A 340 6.48 -23.38 -5.46
N GLU A 341 5.43 -22.84 -6.12
CA GLU A 341 4.92 -23.42 -7.37
C GLU A 341 6.06 -23.57 -8.39
N THR A 342 6.08 -24.72 -9.03
CA THR A 342 6.87 -24.99 -10.23
C THR A 342 6.27 -24.22 -11.41
N GLU A 343 7.05 -24.01 -12.46
CA GLU A 343 6.56 -23.37 -13.69
C GLU A 343 5.32 -24.07 -14.25
N VAL A 344 5.25 -25.40 -14.13
CA VAL A 344 4.11 -26.21 -14.57
C VAL A 344 2.87 -25.93 -13.71
N GLU A 345 3.00 -25.83 -12.39
CA GLU A 345 1.88 -25.51 -11.50
C GLU A 345 1.34 -24.09 -11.76
N ILE A 346 2.24 -23.12 -11.97
CA ILE A 346 1.86 -21.75 -12.34
C ILE A 346 1.07 -21.74 -13.66
N GLU A 347 1.56 -22.48 -14.66
CA GLU A 347 0.93 -22.56 -15.97
C GLU A 347 -0.44 -23.24 -15.91
N ASN A 348 -0.56 -24.34 -15.14
CA ASN A 348 -1.84 -25.01 -14.92
C ASN A 348 -2.86 -24.07 -14.25
N ARG A 349 -2.44 -23.28 -13.26
CA ARG A 349 -3.29 -22.30 -12.60
C ARG A 349 -3.75 -21.20 -13.56
N LYS A 350 -2.84 -20.66 -14.39
CA LYS A 350 -3.20 -19.68 -15.43
C LYS A 350 -4.21 -20.24 -16.42
N ASN A 351 -4.00 -21.48 -16.88
CA ASN A 351 -4.92 -22.16 -17.80
C ASN A 351 -6.30 -22.37 -17.18
N ARG A 352 -6.35 -22.75 -15.90
CA ARG A 352 -7.60 -22.84 -15.13
C ARG A 352 -8.32 -21.49 -15.06
N LEU A 353 -7.64 -20.42 -14.63
CA LEU A 353 -8.25 -19.08 -14.53
C LEU A 353 -8.76 -18.57 -15.90
N ALA A 354 -8.03 -18.84 -16.98
CA ALA A 354 -8.45 -18.50 -18.33
C ALA A 354 -9.69 -19.28 -18.78
N TRP A 355 -9.77 -20.57 -18.44
CA TRP A 355 -10.93 -21.40 -18.72
C TRP A 355 -12.17 -20.93 -17.93
N GLU A 356 -12.01 -20.72 -16.63
CA GLU A 356 -13.07 -20.24 -15.73
C GLU A 356 -13.64 -18.89 -16.19
N LYS A 357 -12.77 -17.95 -16.60
CA LYS A 357 -13.18 -16.67 -17.20
C LYS A 357 -14.06 -16.87 -18.44
N ASN A 358 -13.68 -17.77 -19.35
CA ASN A 358 -14.44 -18.02 -20.57
C ASN A 358 -15.78 -18.69 -20.29
N TYR A 359 -15.84 -19.56 -19.29
CA TYR A 359 -17.09 -20.16 -18.84
C TYR A 359 -18.00 -19.12 -18.18
N PHE A 360 -17.46 -18.28 -17.29
CA PHE A 360 -18.17 -17.17 -16.66
C PHE A 360 -18.87 -16.28 -17.69
N LYS A 361 -18.17 -15.89 -18.76
CA LYS A 361 -18.71 -15.05 -19.85
C LYS A 361 -19.94 -15.64 -20.55
N GLN A 362 -20.11 -16.97 -20.55
CA GLN A 362 -21.25 -17.63 -21.18
C GLN A 362 -22.50 -17.61 -20.28
N GLN A 363 -22.31 -17.47 -18.97
CA GLN A 363 -23.38 -17.49 -17.96
C GLN A 363 -23.76 -16.08 -17.47
N ALA A 364 -22.85 -15.12 -17.61
CA ALA A 364 -23.01 -13.78 -17.08
C ALA A 364 -24.08 -12.98 -17.84
N SER A 365 -24.84 -12.15 -17.11
CA SER A 365 -25.88 -11.31 -17.72
C SER A 365 -25.28 -10.19 -18.59
N HIS A 366 -24.06 -9.78 -18.27
CA HIS A 366 -23.22 -8.93 -19.11
C HIS A 366 -21.91 -9.65 -19.42
N SER A 367 -21.24 -9.24 -20.51
CA SER A 367 -20.03 -9.90 -21.04
C SER A 367 -18.85 -10.00 -20.07
N PHE A 368 -18.90 -9.35 -18.90
CA PHE A 368 -17.85 -9.40 -17.88
C PHE A 368 -18.35 -9.38 -16.42
N PHE A 369 -19.66 -9.32 -16.17
CA PHE A 369 -20.23 -9.44 -14.81
C PHE A 369 -21.67 -9.96 -14.86
N HIS A 370 -22.14 -10.51 -13.75
CA HIS A 370 -23.51 -11.01 -13.58
C HIS A 370 -24.21 -10.26 -12.45
N LEU A 371 -25.49 -9.95 -12.65
CA LEU A 371 -26.35 -9.31 -11.65
C LEU A 371 -27.32 -10.33 -11.08
N ALA A 372 -27.35 -10.50 -9.77
CA ALA A 372 -28.17 -11.51 -9.10
C ALA A 372 -28.77 -10.99 -7.79
N ASP A 373 -29.94 -11.50 -7.41
CA ASP A 373 -30.42 -11.44 -6.03
C ASP A 373 -29.70 -12.50 -5.17
N VAL A 374 -30.00 -12.56 -3.86
CA VAL A 374 -29.36 -13.52 -2.94
C VAL A 374 -29.53 -14.97 -3.40
N SER A 375 -30.75 -15.35 -3.75
CA SER A 375 -31.10 -16.71 -4.19
C SER A 375 -30.33 -17.08 -5.46
N SER A 376 -30.39 -16.21 -6.47
CA SER A 376 -29.76 -16.44 -7.78
C SER A 376 -28.24 -16.43 -7.68
N ALA A 377 -27.65 -15.67 -6.75
CA ALA A 377 -26.21 -15.69 -6.52
C ALA A 377 -25.74 -17.01 -5.92
N ILE A 378 -26.51 -17.60 -4.99
CA ILE A 378 -26.23 -18.92 -4.42
C ILE A 378 -26.30 -20.00 -5.50
N ASP A 379 -27.35 -19.97 -6.32
CA ASP A 379 -27.52 -20.91 -7.43
C ASP A 379 -26.37 -20.77 -8.44
N PHE A 380 -26.00 -19.54 -8.81
CA PHE A 380 -24.87 -19.26 -9.68
C PHE A 380 -23.54 -19.83 -9.15
N ILE A 381 -23.23 -19.65 -7.87
CA ILE A 381 -21.99 -20.17 -7.27
C ILE A 381 -21.96 -21.71 -7.35
N ASN A 382 -23.05 -22.36 -6.96
CA ASN A 382 -23.14 -23.82 -6.98
C ASN A 382 -22.97 -24.36 -8.39
N ASP A 383 -23.71 -23.80 -9.37
CA ASP A 383 -23.66 -24.23 -10.76
C ASP A 383 -22.29 -23.95 -11.39
N PHE A 384 -21.69 -22.80 -11.07
CA PHE A 384 -20.37 -22.43 -11.56
C PHE A 384 -19.32 -23.44 -11.08
N TYR A 385 -19.21 -23.67 -9.78
CA TYR A 385 -18.18 -24.56 -9.25
C TYR A 385 -18.46 -26.05 -9.50
N ALA A 386 -19.72 -26.46 -9.63
CA ALA A 386 -20.06 -27.81 -10.08
C ALA A 386 -19.57 -28.09 -11.51
N GLU A 387 -19.53 -27.07 -12.38
CA GLU A 387 -18.92 -27.21 -13.70
C GLU A 387 -17.39 -27.15 -13.62
N VAL A 388 -16.81 -26.22 -12.84
CA VAL A 388 -15.35 -26.14 -12.66
C VAL A 388 -14.78 -27.48 -12.17
N GLU A 389 -15.44 -28.14 -11.21
CA GLU A 389 -15.02 -29.43 -10.65
C GLU A 389 -14.92 -30.56 -11.68
N LYS A 390 -15.64 -30.47 -12.81
CA LYS A 390 -15.57 -31.46 -13.89
C LYS A 390 -14.26 -31.38 -14.68
N HIS A 391 -13.61 -30.22 -14.69
CA HIS A 391 -12.42 -29.93 -15.50
C HIS A 391 -11.17 -29.68 -14.65
N HIS A 392 -11.34 -29.23 -13.40
CA HIS A 392 -10.28 -28.80 -12.52
C HIS A 392 -10.56 -29.21 -11.07
N GLU A 393 -9.49 -29.46 -10.30
CA GLU A 393 -9.61 -29.65 -8.86
C GLU A 393 -10.05 -28.35 -8.18
N ILE A 394 -11.08 -28.45 -7.32
CA ILE A 394 -11.61 -27.32 -6.56
C ILE A 394 -11.50 -27.58 -5.05
N ASN A 395 -11.38 -26.50 -4.29
CA ASN A 395 -11.42 -26.55 -2.84
C ASN A 395 -12.86 -26.35 -2.36
N GLN A 396 -13.53 -27.45 -2.02
CA GLN A 396 -14.91 -27.43 -1.54
C GLN A 396 -15.10 -26.55 -0.28
N ALA A 397 -14.10 -26.44 0.61
CA ALA A 397 -14.19 -25.59 1.79
C ALA A 397 -14.24 -24.09 1.44
N GLN A 398 -13.49 -23.65 0.42
CA GLN A 398 -13.54 -22.26 -0.08
C GLN A 398 -14.90 -21.93 -0.69
N VAL A 399 -15.47 -22.87 -1.47
CA VAL A 399 -16.81 -22.71 -2.04
C VAL A 399 -17.85 -22.57 -0.93
N GLN A 400 -17.78 -23.41 0.11
CA GLN A 400 -18.67 -23.31 1.27
C GLN A 400 -18.51 -21.98 2.03
N GLN A 401 -17.28 -21.50 2.22
CA GLN A 401 -17.04 -20.21 2.86
C GLN A 401 -17.64 -19.04 2.07
N MET A 402 -17.51 -19.05 0.75
CA MET A 402 -18.10 -18.05 -0.14
C MET A 402 -19.63 -18.08 -0.08
N LEU A 403 -20.25 -19.27 -0.11
CA LEU A 403 -21.69 -19.43 0.07
C LEU A 403 -22.16 -18.90 1.43
N GLN A 404 -21.40 -19.14 2.51
CA GLN A 404 -21.70 -18.58 3.83
C GLN A 404 -21.63 -17.05 3.84
N GLN A 405 -20.64 -16.44 3.19
CA GLN A 405 -20.52 -14.98 3.11
C GLN A 405 -21.71 -14.34 2.38
N VAL A 406 -22.20 -14.98 1.32
CA VAL A 406 -23.39 -14.55 0.57
C VAL A 406 -24.65 -14.67 1.43
N ASN A 407 -24.78 -15.73 2.22
CA ASN A 407 -25.98 -16.03 3.01
C ASN A 407 -26.09 -15.20 4.33
N LEU A 408 -24.97 -14.79 4.94
CA LEU A 408 -24.95 -14.22 6.30
C LEU A 408 -25.29 -12.73 6.40
N LYS A 409 -25.52 -12.02 5.29
CA LYS A 409 -25.70 -10.56 5.33
C LYS A 409 -27.16 -10.15 5.19
N GLU A 410 -27.86 -10.01 6.32
CA GLU A 410 -29.29 -9.63 6.40
C GLU A 410 -29.65 -8.33 5.62
N LYS A 411 -28.68 -7.44 5.37
CA LYS A 411 -28.88 -6.17 4.64
C LYS A 411 -28.54 -6.25 3.15
N VAL A 412 -28.10 -7.40 2.65
CA VAL A 412 -27.72 -7.56 1.24
C VAL A 412 -28.90 -8.11 0.46
N ARG A 413 -29.20 -7.45 -0.66
CA ARG A 413 -30.37 -7.75 -1.50
C ARG A 413 -29.96 -8.26 -2.88
N ASN A 414 -28.86 -7.74 -3.39
CA ASN A 414 -28.36 -8.04 -4.71
C ASN A 414 -26.83 -7.99 -4.75
N PHE A 415 -26.28 -8.60 -5.79
CA PHE A 415 -24.87 -8.80 -6.02
C PHE A 415 -24.51 -8.40 -7.43
N LEU A 416 -23.37 -7.74 -7.57
CA LEU A 416 -22.59 -7.79 -8.80
C LEU A 416 -21.53 -8.86 -8.61
N ILE A 417 -21.58 -9.91 -9.44
CA ILE A 417 -20.61 -10.98 -9.50
C ILE A 417 -19.66 -10.67 -10.65
N PHE A 418 -18.37 -10.56 -10.39
CA PHE A 418 -17.35 -10.23 -11.38
C PHE A 418 -16.29 -11.32 -11.40
N TYR A 419 -15.77 -11.68 -12.57
CA TYR A 419 -14.65 -12.60 -12.66
C TYR A 419 -13.34 -11.81 -12.84
N ASN A 420 -12.55 -11.72 -11.76
CA ASN A 420 -11.22 -11.16 -11.79
C ASN A 420 -10.23 -12.20 -12.33
N GLU A 421 -9.50 -11.84 -13.37
CA GLU A 421 -8.53 -12.73 -14.02
C GLU A 421 -7.36 -13.14 -13.12
N LYS A 422 -7.12 -12.39 -12.04
CA LYS A 422 -6.05 -12.61 -11.06
C LYS A 422 -6.55 -13.43 -9.86
N GLU A 423 -7.77 -13.16 -9.40
CA GLU A 423 -8.29 -13.65 -8.11
C GLU A 423 -9.51 -14.60 -8.23
N GLY A 424 -10.09 -14.76 -9.42
CA GLY A 424 -11.31 -15.54 -9.64
C GLY A 424 -12.59 -14.75 -9.37
N LEU A 425 -13.63 -15.40 -8.84
CA LEU A 425 -14.94 -14.75 -8.60
C LEU A 425 -14.89 -13.74 -7.45
N GLU A 426 -15.34 -12.52 -7.73
CA GLU A 426 -15.55 -11.43 -6.78
C GLU A 426 -17.04 -11.12 -6.63
N PHE A 427 -17.45 -10.77 -5.41
CA PHE A 427 -18.85 -10.47 -5.07
C PHE A 427 -18.96 -9.10 -4.43
N TYR A 428 -19.81 -8.25 -5.02
CA TYR A 428 -20.02 -6.89 -4.58
C TYR A 428 -21.46 -6.66 -4.16
N PHE A 429 -21.64 -6.41 -2.86
CA PHE A 429 -22.95 -6.34 -2.22
C PHE A 429 -23.64 -5.02 -2.49
N ASN A 430 -24.90 -5.06 -2.93
CA ASN A 430 -25.75 -3.89 -3.20
C ASN A 430 -25.14 -2.87 -4.20
N LEU A 431 -24.03 -3.22 -4.86
CA LEU A 431 -23.39 -2.43 -5.90
C LEU A 431 -24.30 -2.19 -7.11
N PRO A 432 -25.09 -3.19 -7.59
CA PRO A 432 -26.04 -2.98 -8.68
C PRO A 432 -26.98 -1.80 -8.47
N GLU A 433 -27.34 -1.45 -7.22
CA GLU A 433 -28.26 -0.36 -6.96
C GLU A 433 -27.79 1.00 -7.48
N GLY A 434 -26.49 1.26 -7.58
CA GLY A 434 -25.97 2.53 -8.09
C GLY A 434 -25.58 2.49 -9.58
N LEU A 435 -25.72 1.35 -10.24
CA LEU A 435 -25.20 1.11 -11.57
C LEU A 435 -26.27 1.42 -12.64
N GLU A 436 -26.24 2.63 -13.18
CA GLU A 436 -27.16 3.06 -14.24
C GLU A 436 -26.78 2.44 -15.60
N ILE A 437 -27.31 1.26 -15.89
CA ILE A 437 -27.08 0.53 -17.14
C ILE A 437 -28.38 -0.10 -17.64
N GLU A 438 -28.41 -0.42 -18.94
CA GLU A 438 -29.53 -1.13 -19.54
C GLU A 438 -29.77 -2.48 -18.84
N ASN A 439 -31.03 -2.84 -18.62
CA ASN A 439 -31.43 -4.13 -18.03
C ASN A 439 -30.91 -4.42 -16.61
N ASN A 440 -30.59 -3.39 -15.82
CA ASN A 440 -30.33 -3.57 -14.39
C ASN A 440 -31.65 -3.53 -13.57
N PRO A 441 -32.17 -4.67 -13.08
CA PRO A 441 -33.44 -4.71 -12.34
C PRO A 441 -33.33 -4.16 -10.92
N PHE A 442 -32.11 -3.91 -10.44
CA PHE A 442 -31.83 -3.48 -9.07
C PHE A 442 -31.52 -1.99 -8.96
N PHE A 443 -31.48 -1.25 -10.07
CA PHE A 443 -31.09 0.16 -10.09
C PHE A 443 -32.01 1.00 -9.19
N ILE A 444 -31.38 1.84 -8.39
CA ILE A 444 -32.02 2.86 -7.56
C ILE A 444 -31.29 4.16 -7.88
N GLU A 445 -32.03 5.19 -8.27
CA GLU A 445 -31.45 6.50 -8.51
C GLU A 445 -30.73 6.99 -7.25
N LYS A 446 -29.41 7.18 -7.35
CA LYS A 446 -28.55 7.64 -6.26
C LYS A 446 -27.99 9.02 -6.62
N ASN A 447 -27.99 9.91 -5.64
CA ASN A 447 -27.37 11.23 -5.80
C ASN A 447 -25.84 11.14 -5.71
N GLY A 448 -25.17 11.93 -6.56
CA GLY A 448 -23.72 12.15 -6.57
C GLY A 448 -22.95 11.23 -7.50
N ASP A 449 -21.65 11.51 -7.63
CA ASP A 449 -20.76 10.85 -8.59
C ASP A 449 -20.49 9.39 -8.21
N PHE A 450 -21.21 8.47 -8.86
CA PHE A 450 -21.10 7.03 -8.61
C PHE A 450 -19.71 6.50 -8.97
N LEU A 451 -19.17 6.89 -10.13
CA LEU A 451 -17.88 6.39 -10.60
C LEU A 451 -16.73 6.86 -9.69
N LEU A 452 -16.77 8.11 -9.23
CA LEU A 452 -15.81 8.63 -8.24
C LEU A 452 -15.87 7.85 -6.93
N LYS A 453 -17.07 7.59 -6.39
CA LYS A 453 -17.23 6.74 -5.19
C LYS A 453 -16.67 5.34 -5.39
N LEU A 454 -16.88 4.73 -6.56
CA LEU A 454 -16.30 3.43 -6.88
C LEU A 454 -14.77 3.46 -6.91
N MET A 455 -14.18 4.51 -7.50
CA MET A 455 -12.73 4.69 -7.52
C MET A 455 -12.17 4.83 -6.11
N MET A 456 -12.87 5.54 -5.23
CA MET A 456 -12.40 5.83 -3.87
C MET A 456 -12.63 4.69 -2.87
N SER A 457 -13.58 3.79 -3.13
CA SER A 457 -13.91 2.68 -2.23
C SER A 457 -12.81 1.63 -2.14
N GLU A 458 -12.31 1.30 -0.95
CA GLU A 458 -11.35 0.18 -0.80
C GLU A 458 -12.01 -1.20 -1.01
N GLU A 459 -13.34 -1.28 -1.08
CA GLU A 459 -14.08 -2.53 -1.22
C GLU A 459 -14.11 -3.05 -2.67
N ILE A 460 -13.92 -2.18 -3.66
CA ILE A 460 -14.00 -2.49 -5.10
C ILE A 460 -12.61 -2.73 -5.70
N SER A 461 -12.42 -3.82 -6.44
CA SER A 461 -11.16 -4.09 -7.16
C SER A 461 -10.87 -3.03 -8.24
N GLY A 462 -9.59 -2.79 -8.51
CA GLY A 462 -9.18 -1.90 -9.59
C GLY A 462 -9.62 -2.43 -10.96
N GLU A 463 -9.65 -3.74 -11.12
CA GLU A 463 -10.09 -4.48 -12.31
C GLU A 463 -11.57 -4.22 -12.61
N LEU A 464 -12.45 -4.38 -11.61
CA LEU A 464 -13.87 -4.08 -11.79
C LEU A 464 -14.09 -2.60 -12.13
N PHE A 465 -13.42 -1.69 -11.42
CA PHE A 465 -13.53 -0.25 -11.71
C PHE A 465 -13.15 0.05 -13.17
N LYS A 466 -12.01 -0.46 -13.64
CA LYS A 466 -11.56 -0.29 -15.03
C LYS A 466 -12.55 -0.91 -16.01
N ALA A 467 -13.08 -2.10 -15.71
CA ALA A 467 -14.06 -2.77 -16.56
C ALA A 467 -15.36 -1.97 -16.69
N LEU A 468 -15.91 -1.47 -15.58
CA LEU A 468 -17.11 -0.63 -15.60
C LEU A 468 -16.88 0.65 -16.42
N LYS A 469 -15.81 1.38 -16.13
CA LYS A 469 -15.47 2.63 -16.82
C LYS A 469 -15.23 2.46 -18.33
N ASN A 470 -14.64 1.34 -18.74
CA ASN A 470 -14.33 1.11 -20.16
C ASN A 470 -15.56 0.66 -20.97
N ASN A 471 -16.58 0.10 -20.32
CA ASN A 471 -17.76 -0.45 -20.99
C ASN A 471 -19.01 0.41 -20.84
N PHE A 472 -19.03 1.36 -19.90
CA PHE A 472 -20.18 2.23 -19.64
C PHE A 472 -19.75 3.69 -19.51
N SER A 473 -20.65 4.58 -19.94
CA SER A 473 -20.48 6.03 -19.78
C SER A 473 -21.13 6.47 -18.47
N PHE A 474 -20.35 7.13 -17.62
CA PHE A 474 -20.84 7.72 -16.37
C PHE A 474 -20.63 9.24 -16.41
N ASP A 475 -21.61 10.00 -15.93
CA ASP A 475 -21.40 11.41 -15.60
C ASP A 475 -20.57 11.48 -14.31
N SER A 476 -19.34 11.98 -14.43
CA SER A 476 -18.36 11.94 -13.35
C SER A 476 -17.33 13.05 -13.49
N GLU A 477 -16.93 13.64 -12.36
CA GLU A 477 -15.82 14.57 -12.25
C GLU A 477 -14.49 13.94 -12.68
N LEU A 478 -14.38 12.61 -12.64
CA LEU A 478 -13.21 11.88 -13.12
C LEU A 478 -12.94 12.11 -14.61
N ASN A 479 -13.97 12.42 -15.40
CA ASN A 479 -13.83 12.67 -16.83
C ASN A 479 -13.01 13.95 -17.13
N ALA A 480 -12.80 14.83 -16.14
CA ALA A 480 -11.95 16.01 -16.28
C ALA A 480 -10.44 15.70 -16.26
N TYR A 481 -10.05 14.50 -15.86
CA TYR A 481 -8.66 14.06 -15.77
C TYR A 481 -8.25 13.27 -17.01
N ASN A 482 -6.98 13.42 -17.44
CA ASN A 482 -6.42 12.57 -18.48
C ASN A 482 -6.24 11.11 -17.97
N PRO A 483 -6.03 10.13 -18.86
CA PRO A 483 -5.91 8.73 -18.46
C PRO A 483 -4.80 8.42 -17.44
N GLN A 484 -3.68 9.15 -17.48
CA GLN A 484 -2.56 8.96 -16.56
C GLN A 484 -2.91 9.44 -15.15
N ASP A 485 -3.53 10.62 -15.04
CA ASP A 485 -4.00 11.16 -13.77
C ASP A 485 -5.14 10.33 -13.17
N GLN A 486 -5.98 9.72 -14.02
CA GLN A 486 -6.99 8.76 -13.56
C GLN A 486 -6.37 7.47 -12.99
N ASP A 487 -5.30 6.94 -13.60
CA ASP A 487 -4.58 5.79 -13.03
C ASP A 487 -3.84 6.16 -11.75
N PHE A 488 -3.26 7.37 -11.68
CA PHE A 488 -2.66 7.90 -10.46
C PHE A 488 -3.69 7.97 -9.32
N LEU A 489 -4.88 8.54 -9.57
CA LEU A 489 -5.96 8.61 -8.58
C LEU A 489 -6.44 7.21 -8.18
N LEU A 490 -6.54 6.27 -9.13
CA LEU A 490 -6.91 4.89 -8.82
C LEU A 490 -5.90 4.23 -7.87
N ARG A 491 -4.59 4.43 -8.08
CA ARG A 491 -3.53 3.98 -7.17
C ARG A 491 -3.59 4.69 -5.82
N PHE A 492 -3.94 5.99 -5.82
CA PHE A 492 -4.07 6.81 -4.62
C PHE A 492 -5.14 6.31 -3.66
N PHE A 493 -6.32 5.95 -4.17
CA PHE A 493 -7.40 5.48 -3.31
C PHE A 493 -7.44 3.96 -3.13
N LYS A 494 -6.81 3.19 -4.03
CA LYS A 494 -6.77 1.72 -3.96
C LYS A 494 -5.35 1.16 -4.04
N PRO A 495 -4.39 1.61 -3.21
CA PRO A 495 -3.00 1.21 -3.37
C PRO A 495 -2.84 -0.32 -3.31
N ASN A 496 -3.54 -1.00 -2.39
CA ASN A 496 -3.45 -2.45 -2.22
C ASN A 496 -4.30 -3.28 -3.20
N ARG A 497 -5.26 -2.67 -3.91
CA ARG A 497 -6.13 -3.33 -4.90
C ARG A 497 -5.87 -2.90 -6.34
N HIS A 498 -4.75 -2.21 -6.55
CA HIS A 498 -4.19 -1.95 -7.87
C HIS A 498 -3.10 -3.00 -8.13
N HIS A 499 -3.40 -3.92 -9.05
CA HIS A 499 -2.42 -4.89 -9.50
C HIS A 499 -1.73 -4.35 -10.76
N GLN A 500 -0.38 -4.37 -10.75
CA GLN A 500 0.42 -4.08 -11.95
C GLN A 500 0.24 -5.19 -12.99
#